data_AF-A0A2J4XUV2-F1
#
_entry.id   AF-A0A2J4XUV2-F1
#
_cell.length_a   1.000
_cell.length_b   1.000
_cell.length_c   1.000
_cell.angle_alpha   90.00
_cell.angle_beta   90.00
_cell.angle_gamma   90.00
#
_symmetry.space_group_name_H-M   'P 1'
#
loop_
_entity.id
_entity.type
_entity.pdbx_description
1 polymer ?
#
loop_
_entity_poly.entity_id
_entity_poly.type
_entity_poly.pdbx_seq_one_letter_code
_entity_poly.pdbx_strand_id
1 'polypeptide(L)'
;MSTIIMDLCSFTRLGLTGYLTGRGVRKRDITEVHSAPSLKALCETSRPTVVFINEDCFIHHEESNQLIRQIISQYPATLFVIFMSLANIHFDHYLLVRKNLLICSKSLTEKDLDDILAIRLKYENYRPTRINIPTLSLSQTESNMLQMWMAGHGTSHIS
;
A
#
# COMPACT_ATOMS: atom_id res chain seq x y z
N MET A 1 -8.12 -15.53 0.62
CA MET A 1 -7.76 -14.14 0.99
C MET A 1 -8.40 -13.23 -0.03
N SER A 2 -9.32 -12.36 0.38
CA SER A 2 -9.92 -11.36 -0.52
C SER A 2 -8.90 -10.24 -0.75
N THR A 3 -8.68 -9.87 -2.00
CA THR A 3 -7.72 -8.84 -2.41
C THR A 3 -8.41 -7.79 -3.27
N ILE A 4 -8.13 -6.52 -3.02
CA ILE A 4 -8.61 -5.42 -3.87
C ILE A 4 -7.42 -4.78 -4.57
N ILE A 5 -7.58 -4.43 -5.85
CA ILE A 5 -6.62 -3.67 -6.64
C ILE A 5 -7.28 -2.36 -7.08
N MET A 6 -6.74 -1.24 -6.61
CA MET A 6 -7.15 0.11 -6.99
C MET A 6 -6.07 0.74 -7.87
N ASP A 7 -6.26 0.69 -9.18
CA ASP A 7 -5.33 1.28 -10.15
C ASP A 7 -6.09 1.71 -11.43
N LEU A 8 -5.68 2.82 -12.04
CA LEU A 8 -6.18 3.26 -13.35
C LEU A 8 -5.51 2.51 -14.50
N CYS A 9 -4.28 2.04 -14.32
CA CYS A 9 -3.51 1.33 -15.34
C CYS A 9 -3.95 -0.13 -15.51
N SER A 10 -4.48 -0.48 -16.68
CA SER A 10 -4.90 -1.85 -17.00
C SER A 10 -3.75 -2.86 -16.99
N PHE A 11 -2.55 -2.47 -17.41
CA PHE A 11 -1.38 -3.33 -17.40
C PHE A 11 -0.94 -3.68 -15.98
N THR A 12 -0.93 -2.71 -15.07
CA THR A 12 -0.60 -2.96 -13.66
C THR A 12 -1.63 -3.88 -13.01
N ARG A 13 -2.93 -3.65 -13.25
CA ARG A 13 -3.99 -4.54 -12.74
C ARG A 13 -3.86 -5.96 -13.27
N LEU A 14 -3.58 -6.12 -14.56
CA LEU A 14 -3.34 -7.42 -15.18
C LEU A 14 -2.10 -8.10 -14.58
N GLY A 15 -0.99 -7.38 -14.43
CA GLY A 15 0.24 -7.87 -13.85
C GLY A 15 0.06 -8.33 -12.40
N LEU A 16 -0.56 -7.52 -11.55
CA LEU A 16 -0.87 -7.87 -10.17
C LEU A 16 -1.83 -9.06 -10.08
N THR A 17 -2.85 -9.12 -10.95
CA THR A 17 -3.77 -10.26 -11.01
C THR A 17 -3.03 -11.54 -11.44
N GLY A 18 -2.15 -11.47 -12.43
CA GLY A 18 -1.31 -12.59 -12.87
C GLY A 18 -0.37 -13.06 -11.76
N TYR A 19 0.31 -12.13 -11.10
CA TYR A 19 1.15 -12.39 -9.94
C TYR A 19 0.36 -13.12 -8.84
N LEU A 20 -0.78 -12.58 -8.40
CA LEU A 20 -1.61 -13.14 -7.33
C LEU A 20 -2.16 -14.53 -7.68
N THR A 21 -2.63 -14.71 -8.91
CA THR A 21 -3.13 -16.03 -9.36
C THR A 21 -2.01 -17.06 -9.48
N GLY A 22 -0.79 -16.64 -9.89
CA GLY A 22 0.42 -17.46 -9.85
C GLY A 22 0.80 -17.95 -8.45
N ARG A 23 0.44 -17.20 -7.39
CA ARG A 23 0.62 -17.57 -5.96
C ARG A 23 -0.62 -18.27 -5.35
N GLY A 24 -1.58 -18.70 -6.18
CA GLY A 24 -2.73 -19.48 -5.74
C GLY A 24 -3.93 -18.68 -5.22
N VAL A 25 -3.93 -17.34 -5.35
CA VAL A 25 -5.14 -16.53 -5.11
C VAL A 25 -6.13 -16.79 -6.23
N ARG A 26 -7.36 -17.18 -5.90
CA ARG A 26 -8.38 -17.45 -6.93
C ARG A 26 -8.81 -16.12 -7.55
N LYS A 27 -8.96 -16.08 -8.88
CA LYS A 27 -9.39 -14.87 -9.61
C LYS A 27 -10.67 -14.24 -9.04
N ARG A 28 -11.62 -15.06 -8.58
CA ARG A 28 -12.87 -14.60 -7.94
C ARG A 28 -12.68 -13.87 -6.59
N ASP A 29 -11.52 -14.05 -5.96
CA ASP A 29 -11.16 -13.39 -4.69
C ASP A 29 -10.37 -12.09 -4.95
N ILE A 30 -10.19 -11.69 -6.21
CA ILE A 30 -9.49 -10.46 -6.62
C ILE A 30 -10.53 -9.51 -7.24
N THR A 31 -10.68 -8.32 -6.66
CA THR A 31 -11.62 -7.31 -7.15
C THR A 31 -10.88 -6.04 -7.55
N GLU A 32 -11.19 -5.50 -8.71
CA GLU A 32 -10.63 -4.23 -9.20
C GLU A 32 -11.58 -3.07 -8.89
N VAL A 33 -11.03 -1.92 -8.50
CA VAL A 33 -11.76 -0.65 -8.34
C VAL A 33 -10.93 0.51 -8.88
N HIS A 34 -11.60 1.64 -9.13
CA HIS A 34 -10.96 2.82 -9.72
C HIS A 34 -11.22 4.12 -8.95
N SER A 35 -11.87 4.04 -7.78
CA SER A 35 -12.20 5.22 -6.97
C SER A 35 -12.16 4.91 -5.49
N ALA A 36 -11.85 5.93 -4.68
CA ALA A 36 -11.84 5.82 -3.22
C ALA A 36 -13.23 5.46 -2.63
N PRO A 37 -14.36 6.01 -3.15
CA PRO A 37 -15.69 5.57 -2.73
C PRO A 37 -15.98 4.09 -3.00
N SER A 38 -15.61 3.59 -4.19
CA SER A 38 -15.77 2.16 -4.52
C SER A 38 -14.90 1.27 -3.63
N LEU A 39 -13.67 1.70 -3.35
CA LEU A 39 -12.80 1.00 -2.40
C LEU A 39 -13.45 0.92 -1.02
N LYS A 40 -14.01 2.03 -0.52
CA LYS A 40 -14.71 2.06 0.78
C LYS A 40 -15.81 1.01 0.84
N ALA A 41 -16.72 1.01 -0.14
CA ALA A 41 -17.86 0.09 -0.19
C ALA A 41 -17.42 -1.39 -0.24
N LEU A 42 -16.33 -1.69 -0.96
CA LEU A 42 -15.78 -3.04 -0.98
C LEU A 42 -15.07 -3.42 0.32
N CYS A 43 -14.39 -2.51 0.99
CA CYS A 43 -13.80 -2.79 2.30
C CYS A 43 -14.88 -3.11 3.34
N GLU A 44 -16.03 -2.42 3.29
CA GLU A 44 -17.19 -2.67 4.16
C GLU A 44 -17.79 -4.07 3.94
N THR A 45 -17.93 -4.48 2.67
CA THR A 45 -18.59 -5.74 2.30
C THR A 45 -17.68 -6.97 2.34
N SER A 46 -16.44 -6.82 1.88
CA SER A 46 -15.54 -7.96 1.63
C SER A 46 -14.43 -8.14 2.66
N ARG A 47 -14.18 -7.13 3.51
CA ARG A 47 -13.09 -7.11 4.52
C ARG A 47 -11.79 -7.72 3.98
N PRO A 48 -11.16 -7.09 2.98
CA PRO A 48 -10.03 -7.66 2.26
C PRO A 48 -8.82 -7.84 3.18
N THR A 49 -8.02 -8.87 2.90
CA THR A 49 -6.76 -9.11 3.60
C THR A 49 -5.67 -8.16 3.10
N VAL A 50 -5.68 -7.87 1.80
CA VAL A 50 -4.71 -7.01 1.13
C VAL A 50 -5.42 -6.06 0.17
N VAL A 51 -4.97 -4.81 0.12
CA VAL A 51 -5.41 -3.79 -0.84
C VAL A 51 -4.19 -3.18 -1.49
N PHE A 52 -4.08 -3.30 -2.81
CA PHE A 52 -3.10 -2.61 -3.62
C PHE A 52 -3.69 -1.29 -4.12
N ILE A 53 -2.95 -0.19 -3.99
CA ILE A 53 -3.41 1.14 -4.40
C ILE A 53 -2.29 1.83 -5.19
N ASN A 54 -2.58 2.28 -6.41
CA ASN A 54 -1.71 3.23 -7.09
C ASN A 54 -2.05 4.65 -6.61
N GLU A 55 -1.03 5.43 -6.24
CA GLU A 55 -1.22 6.80 -5.76
C GLU A 55 -1.96 7.70 -6.75
N ASP A 56 -1.81 7.44 -8.06
CA ASP A 56 -2.42 8.24 -9.14
C ASP A 56 -3.95 8.26 -9.00
N CYS A 57 -4.53 7.27 -8.33
CA CYS A 57 -5.97 7.20 -8.08
C CYS A 57 -6.50 8.21 -7.06
N PHE A 58 -5.65 8.82 -6.23
CA PHE A 58 -6.11 9.70 -5.15
C PHE A 58 -5.21 10.91 -4.86
N ILE A 59 -3.97 10.95 -5.38
CA ILE A 59 -3.00 12.00 -5.01
C ILE A 59 -3.41 13.39 -5.49
N HIS A 60 -4.17 13.48 -6.60
CA HIS A 60 -4.59 14.76 -7.19
C HIS A 60 -5.90 15.33 -6.61
N HIS A 61 -6.58 14.60 -5.73
CA HIS A 61 -7.88 14.99 -5.18
C HIS A 61 -7.87 14.90 -3.66
N GLU A 62 -7.99 16.04 -2.98
CA GLU A 62 -7.92 16.13 -1.52
C GLU A 62 -8.98 15.24 -0.83
N GLU A 63 -10.22 15.24 -1.32
CA GLU A 63 -11.30 14.38 -0.79
C GLU A 63 -10.96 12.90 -0.89
N SER A 64 -10.38 12.46 -2.02
CA SER A 64 -9.95 11.07 -2.19
C SER A 64 -8.79 10.74 -1.27
N ASN A 65 -7.83 11.65 -1.10
CA ASN A 65 -6.72 11.50 -0.18
C ASN A 65 -7.19 11.34 1.28
N GLN A 66 -8.09 12.22 1.73
CA GLN A 66 -8.71 12.15 3.06
C GLN A 66 -9.47 10.83 3.24
N LEU A 67 -10.25 10.42 2.24
CA LEU A 67 -11.02 9.18 2.31
C LEU A 67 -10.12 7.93 2.38
N ILE A 68 -9.06 7.86 1.57
CA ILE A 68 -8.10 6.74 1.63
C ILE A 68 -7.44 6.66 3.01
N ARG A 69 -7.07 7.79 3.63
CA ARG A 69 -6.53 7.81 5.00
C ARG A 69 -7.53 7.29 6.04
N GLN A 70 -8.79 7.66 5.90
CA GLN A 70 -9.87 7.17 6.76
C GLN A 70 -10.03 5.65 6.62
N ILE A 71 -10.08 5.14 5.38
CA ILE A 71 -10.16 3.70 5.09
C ILE A 71 -8.97 2.96 5.74
N ILE A 72 -7.74 3.41 5.52
CA ILE A 72 -6.54 2.77 6.10
C ILE A 72 -6.63 2.71 7.64
N SER A 73 -7.13 3.76 8.26
CA SER A 73 -7.27 3.83 9.72
C SER A 73 -8.41 2.97 10.25
N GLN A 74 -9.49 2.82 9.48
CA GLN A 74 -10.68 2.04 9.84
C GLN A 74 -10.47 0.51 9.72
N TYR A 75 -9.53 0.06 8.88
CA TYR A 75 -9.28 -1.36 8.62
C TYR A 75 -7.86 -1.79 9.02
N PRO A 76 -7.55 -1.87 10.34
CA PRO A 76 -6.20 -2.20 10.82
C PRO A 76 -5.75 -3.64 10.49
N ALA A 77 -6.69 -4.55 10.18
CA ALA A 77 -6.40 -5.92 9.78
C ALA A 77 -6.13 -6.06 8.26
N THR A 78 -6.37 -5.03 7.47
CA THR A 78 -6.13 -5.02 6.03
C THR A 78 -4.75 -4.43 5.76
N LEU A 79 -3.90 -5.15 5.04
CA LEU A 79 -2.63 -4.58 4.58
C LEU A 79 -2.88 -3.71 3.35
N PHE A 80 -2.54 -2.42 3.45
CA PHE A 80 -2.54 -1.49 2.35
C PHE A 80 -1.14 -1.36 1.77
N VAL A 81 -0.99 -1.61 0.47
CA VAL A 81 0.24 -1.47 -0.30
C VAL A 81 0.03 -0.34 -1.30
N ILE A 82 0.71 0.79 -1.10
CA ILE A 82 0.61 1.96 -1.97
C ILE A 82 1.82 2.02 -2.90
N PHE A 83 1.56 2.00 -4.21
CA PHE A 83 2.57 2.23 -5.25
C PHE A 83 2.67 3.72 -5.55
N MET A 84 3.87 4.28 -5.40
CA MET A 84 4.18 5.68 -5.62
C MET A 84 5.17 5.84 -6.79
N SER A 85 4.91 6.80 -7.68
CA SER A 85 5.87 7.44 -8.59
C SER A 85 6.80 8.35 -7.78
N LEU A 86 7.80 7.77 -7.11
CA LEU A 86 8.82 8.57 -6.43
C LEU A 86 9.91 8.97 -7.43
N ALA A 87 9.98 10.25 -7.77
CA ALA A 87 11.05 10.80 -8.62
C ALA A 87 12.34 11.15 -7.86
N ASN A 88 12.38 11.05 -6.51
CA ASN A 88 13.48 11.65 -5.75
C ASN A 88 13.72 11.11 -4.34
N ILE A 89 13.51 9.81 -4.08
CA ILE A 89 13.87 9.25 -2.77
C ILE A 89 14.64 7.95 -2.96
N HIS A 90 15.82 7.87 -2.34
CA HIS A 90 16.68 6.68 -2.27
C HIS A 90 16.06 5.61 -1.37
N PHE A 91 14.87 5.13 -1.73
CA PHE A 91 14.27 3.95 -1.14
C PHE A 91 14.48 2.78 -2.09
N ASP A 92 15.40 1.89 -1.72
CA ASP A 92 15.77 0.80 -2.63
C ASP A 92 14.61 -0.17 -2.91
N HIS A 93 13.60 -0.30 -2.03
CA HIS A 93 12.53 -1.30 -2.20
C HIS A 93 11.13 -0.86 -1.66
N TYR A 94 10.96 -0.75 -0.34
CA TYR A 94 9.67 -0.35 0.28
C TYR A 94 9.84 0.23 1.69
N LEU A 95 8.84 0.99 2.16
CA LEU A 95 8.78 1.59 3.47
C LEU A 95 7.51 1.17 4.23
N LEU A 96 7.68 0.55 5.39
CA LEU A 96 6.58 0.27 6.31
C LEU A 96 6.26 1.51 7.13
N VAL A 97 5.14 2.16 6.84
CA VAL A 97 4.73 3.42 7.50
C VAL A 97 3.90 3.13 8.75
N ARG A 98 3.04 2.12 8.70
CA ARG A 98 2.24 1.62 9.83
C ARG A 98 2.17 0.10 9.75
N LYS A 99 1.72 -0.54 10.82
CA LYS A 99 1.53 -2.01 10.87
C LYS A 99 0.70 -2.57 9.70
N ASN A 100 -0.20 -1.75 9.16
CA ASN A 100 -1.12 -2.10 8.08
C ASN A 100 -0.94 -1.24 6.82
N LEU A 101 0.13 -0.44 6.72
CA LEU A 101 0.39 0.44 5.57
C LEU A 101 1.84 0.37 5.14
N LEU A 102 2.05 -0.06 3.90
CA LEU A 102 3.33 -0.12 3.23
C LEU A 102 3.31 0.76 1.98
N ILE A 103 4.38 1.51 1.78
CA ILE A 103 4.59 2.35 0.60
C ILE A 103 5.75 1.78 -0.19
N CYS A 104 5.60 1.68 -1.50
CA CYS A 104 6.62 1.13 -2.38
C CYS A 104 6.68 1.90 -3.70
N SER A 105 7.80 1.77 -4.41
CA SER A 105 7.93 2.33 -5.75
C SER A 105 7.12 1.53 -6.77
N LYS A 106 6.80 2.14 -7.91
CA LYS A 106 6.21 1.45 -9.07
C LYS A 106 7.18 0.45 -9.75
N SER A 107 8.45 0.43 -9.38
CA SER A 107 9.48 -0.48 -9.94
C SER A 107 9.65 -1.78 -9.15
N LEU A 108 8.74 -2.06 -8.22
CA LEU A 108 8.84 -3.18 -7.30
C LEU A 108 8.75 -4.53 -8.03
N THR A 109 9.62 -5.47 -7.68
CA THR A 109 9.71 -6.78 -8.34
C THR A 109 8.74 -7.79 -7.73
N GLU A 110 8.49 -8.90 -8.43
CA GLU A 110 7.69 -10.00 -7.86
C GLU A 110 8.28 -10.54 -6.55
N LYS A 111 9.61 -10.60 -6.45
CA LYS A 111 10.30 -11.06 -5.24
C LYS A 111 10.01 -10.14 -4.05
N ASP A 112 10.02 -8.84 -4.28
CA ASP A 112 9.70 -7.85 -3.25
C ASP A 112 8.25 -7.99 -2.78
N LEU A 113 7.31 -8.26 -3.70
CA LEU A 113 5.91 -8.56 -3.34
C LEU A 113 5.81 -9.85 -2.52
N ASP A 114 6.58 -10.88 -2.86
CA ASP A 114 6.60 -12.14 -2.12
C ASP A 114 7.09 -11.88 -0.68
N ASP A 115 8.14 -11.08 -0.49
CA ASP A 115 8.65 -10.67 0.82
C ASP A 115 7.63 -9.85 1.62
N ILE A 116 6.96 -8.89 0.98
CA ILE A 116 5.90 -8.06 1.59
C ILE A 116 4.71 -8.92 2.05
N LEU A 117 4.25 -9.84 1.21
CA LEU A 117 3.10 -10.69 1.53
C LEU A 117 3.47 -11.76 2.56
N ALA A 118 4.70 -12.27 2.54
CA ALA A 118 5.22 -13.17 3.57
C ALA A 118 5.24 -12.49 4.94
N ILE A 119 5.58 -11.20 5.02
CA ILE A 119 5.47 -10.41 6.26
C ILE A 119 4.03 -10.46 6.78
N ARG A 120 3.01 -10.26 5.94
CA ARG A 120 1.60 -10.32 6.37
C ARG A 120 1.15 -11.69 6.86
N LEU A 121 1.57 -12.76 6.19
CA LEU A 121 1.30 -14.15 6.60
C LEU A 121 2.01 -14.51 7.91
N LYS A 122 3.22 -13.97 8.14
CA LYS A 122 3.90 -14.04 9.44
C LYS A 122 3.13 -13.28 10.52
N TYR A 123 2.59 -12.09 10.21
CA TYR A 123 1.76 -11.30 11.13
C TYR A 123 0.45 -11.99 11.56
N GLU A 124 -0.21 -12.77 10.69
CA GLU A 124 -1.37 -13.60 11.10
C GLU A 124 -0.98 -14.68 12.13
N ASN A 125 0.27 -15.16 12.10
CA ASN A 125 0.76 -16.20 12.99
C ASN A 125 1.49 -15.65 14.25
N TYR A 126 1.68 -14.33 14.36
CA TYR A 126 2.45 -13.71 15.42
C TYR A 126 1.54 -13.03 16.47
N ARG A 127 1.39 -13.70 17.62
CA ARG A 127 1.24 -13.00 18.93
C ARG A 127 2.41 -12.01 19.10
N PRO A 128 2.28 -10.93 19.89
CA PRO A 128 3.09 -9.72 19.75
C PRO A 128 4.51 -9.91 20.26
N THR A 129 5.35 -10.63 19.53
CA THR A 129 6.80 -10.58 19.68
C THR A 129 7.34 -9.71 18.56
N ARG A 130 8.09 -8.68 18.95
CA ARG A 130 8.61 -7.61 18.10
C ARG A 130 9.22 -8.18 16.83
N ILE A 131 8.68 -7.76 15.69
CA ILE A 131 9.29 -8.04 14.40
C ILE A 131 10.51 -7.13 14.27
N ASN A 132 11.67 -7.75 14.11
CA ASN A 132 12.93 -7.09 13.79
C ASN A 132 13.01 -6.93 12.27
N ILE A 133 12.17 -6.05 11.71
CA ILE A 133 12.43 -5.50 10.37
C ILE A 133 13.55 -4.48 10.57
N PRO A 134 14.61 -4.46 9.76
CA PRO A 134 15.53 -3.34 9.75
C PRO A 134 14.72 -2.11 9.31
N THR A 135 14.27 -1.33 10.29
CA THR A 135 13.75 0.00 10.03
C THR A 135 14.92 0.78 9.48
N LEU A 136 14.88 1.11 8.18
CA LEU A 136 15.81 2.06 7.60
C LEU A 136 15.88 3.26 8.52
N SER A 137 17.09 3.63 8.94
CA SER A 137 17.31 4.88 9.65
C SER A 137 17.13 6.00 8.64
N LEU A 138 15.89 6.46 8.52
CA LEU A 138 15.61 7.67 7.77
C LEU A 138 16.45 8.81 8.35
N SER A 139 17.10 9.57 7.48
CA SER A 139 17.64 10.86 7.87
C SER A 139 16.52 11.75 8.41
N GLN A 140 16.88 12.77 9.18
CA GLN A 140 15.91 13.73 9.71
C GLN A 140 15.08 14.37 8.57
N THR A 141 15.75 14.65 7.45
CA THR A 141 15.15 15.22 6.24
C THR A 141 14.11 14.30 5.61
N GLU A 142 14.44 13.01 5.44
CA GLU A 142 13.51 12.01 4.90
C GLU A 142 12.33 11.77 5.84
N SER A 143 12.57 11.71 7.15
CA SER A 143 11.49 11.59 8.15
C SER A 143 10.54 12.78 8.09
N ASN A 144 11.06 14.00 7.98
CA ASN A 144 10.26 15.22 7.89
C ASN A 144 9.46 15.27 6.58
N MET A 145 10.08 14.92 5.45
CA MET A 145 9.37 14.83 4.16
C MET A 145 8.24 13.81 4.22
N LEU A 146 8.47 12.64 4.83
CA LEU A 146 7.44 11.63 4.97
C LEU A 146 6.30 12.10 5.85
N GLN A 147 6.59 12.79 6.96
CA GLN A 147 5.57 13.36 7.83
C GLN A 147 4.75 14.45 7.12
N MET A 148 5.40 15.33 6.35
CA MET A 148 4.70 16.37 5.59
C MET A 148 3.79 15.77 4.52
N TRP A 149 4.28 14.78 3.77
CA TRP A 149 3.47 14.04 2.81
C TRP A 149 2.30 13.31 3.50
N MET A 150 2.57 12.67 4.65
CA MET A 150 1.54 12.09 5.51
C MET A 150 0.59 13.12 6.13
N ALA A 151 0.89 14.41 6.10
CA ALA A 151 -0.01 15.47 6.54
C ALA A 151 -0.73 16.17 5.37
N GLY A 152 -0.40 15.82 4.11
CA GLY A 152 -0.94 16.46 2.91
C GLY A 152 -0.28 17.80 2.58
N HIS A 153 0.90 18.07 3.13
CA HIS A 153 1.68 19.28 2.86
C HIS A 153 2.69 19.03 1.73
N GLY A 154 2.94 20.05 0.91
CA GLY A 154 4.01 20.03 -0.10
C GLY A 154 5.40 20.05 0.57
N THR A 155 6.41 19.45 -0.07
CA THR A 155 7.78 19.31 0.45
C THR A 155 8.71 20.46 0.05
N SER A 156 8.17 21.54 -0.52
CA SER A 156 8.89 22.64 -1.17
C SER A 156 9.82 23.49 -0.28
N HIS A 157 9.92 23.19 1.02
CA HIS A 157 10.70 23.96 1.99
C HIS A 157 11.72 23.15 2.79
N ILE A 158 11.92 21.86 2.46
CA ILE A 158 12.96 21.05 3.12
C ILE A 158 14.19 21.04 2.20
N SER A 159 15.25 21.74 2.61
CA SER A 159 16.58 21.76 1.97
C SER A 159 17.57 20.93 2.78
#